data_AF-A0A965FUS7-F1
#
_entry.id   AF-A0A965FUS7-F1
#
_cell.length_a   1.000
_cell.length_b   1.000
_cell.length_c   1.000
_cell.angle_alpha   90.00
_cell.angle_beta   90.00
_cell.angle_gamma   90.00
#
_symmetry.space_group_name_H-M   'P 1'
#
loop_
_entity.id
_entity.type
_entity.pdbx_description
1 polymer ?
#
loop_
_entity_poly.entity_id
_entity_poly.type
_entity_poly.pdbx_seq_one_letter_code
_entity_poly.pdbx_strand_id
1 'polypeptide(L)'
;VLRLEAGNGKQLVRIDTKLKLSGGVGGNRRMMIVGTPKGDVLAYDGTGKEIWKSQLNSDVLSAPQVEQDIVIVRTGDGRLFGLDAATGVRKWVYQRTLPALTVRTHVTVQPYRGAVFAGFPGGRLVAVSSLNGNLIWEATVALPKGTTELERVADVTSVPVTDGRQVCAAAYQGRVACFGTTKGELIWARDFSSVSGMAMDARNVYVSDEKSAIVAFDRANGASLWKQDKLYGRNVTAPALAGRYIAVGDLQGYVHFISRDDGSFVARLPTDGSPIVAQPVKFDDNIVVQTVKGGVYAISIQ
;
A
#
# COMPACT_ATOMS: atom_id res chain seq x y z
N VAL A 1 13.67 -11.17 -9.36
CA VAL A 1 12.28 -11.48 -8.95
C VAL A 1 12.18 -12.98 -8.73
N LEU A 2 11.52 -13.42 -7.65
CA LEU A 2 11.35 -14.83 -7.32
C LEU A 2 9.87 -15.20 -7.29
N ARG A 3 9.56 -16.41 -7.74
CA ARG A 3 8.30 -17.09 -7.43
C ARG A 3 8.63 -18.26 -6.52
N LEU A 4 8.00 -18.29 -5.36
CA LEU A 4 8.22 -19.31 -4.34
C LEU A 4 6.97 -20.18 -4.19
N GLU A 5 7.17 -21.46 -3.89
CA GLU A 5 6.11 -22.35 -3.46
C GLU A 5 5.74 -22.04 -2.01
N ALA A 6 4.46 -21.81 -1.75
CA ALA A 6 4.01 -21.28 -0.46
C ALA A 6 4.22 -22.24 0.72
N GLY A 7 4.07 -23.55 0.51
CA GLY A 7 4.11 -24.54 1.59
C GLY A 7 5.50 -24.79 2.17
N ASN A 8 6.57 -24.52 1.42
CA ASN A 8 7.94 -24.86 1.82
C ASN A 8 8.98 -23.80 1.41
N GLY A 9 8.58 -22.73 0.74
CA GLY A 9 9.48 -21.68 0.26
C GLY A 9 10.36 -22.08 -0.93
N LYS A 10 10.13 -23.25 -1.56
CA LYS A 10 10.93 -23.73 -2.69
C LYS A 10 10.86 -22.73 -3.83
N GLN A 11 12.01 -22.35 -4.38
CA GLN A 11 12.08 -21.48 -5.53
C GLN A 11 11.55 -22.20 -6.78
N LEU A 12 10.48 -21.69 -7.36
CA LEU A 12 9.89 -22.18 -8.62
C LEU A 12 10.46 -21.44 -9.83
N VAL A 13 10.60 -20.12 -9.73
CA VAL A 13 11.09 -19.25 -10.80
C VAL A 13 12.06 -18.24 -10.23
N ARG A 14 13.12 -17.93 -10.99
CA ARG A 14 14.03 -16.82 -10.75
C ARG A 14 14.24 -16.03 -12.02
N ILE A 15 13.93 -14.74 -11.95
CA ILE A 15 14.16 -13.77 -13.02
C ILE A 15 15.27 -12.84 -12.56
N ASP A 16 16.36 -12.83 -13.31
CA ASP A 16 17.40 -11.81 -13.20
C ASP A 16 17.13 -10.73 -14.25
N THR A 17 16.59 -9.60 -13.79
CA THR A 17 16.18 -8.49 -14.66
C THR A 17 17.37 -7.73 -15.22
N LYS A 18 18.58 -7.92 -14.68
CA LYS A 18 19.78 -7.09 -14.95
C LYS A 18 19.60 -5.59 -14.66
N LEU A 19 18.44 -5.19 -14.12
CA LEU A 19 18.06 -3.82 -13.83
C LEU A 19 17.83 -3.65 -12.33
N LYS A 20 18.22 -2.50 -11.80
CA LYS A 20 17.87 -2.11 -10.43
C LYS A 20 16.36 -1.89 -10.33
N LEU A 21 15.71 -2.61 -9.43
CA LEU A 21 14.28 -2.49 -9.16
C LEU A 21 14.03 -1.44 -8.07
N SER A 22 12.89 -0.75 -8.16
CA SER A 22 12.41 0.20 -7.15
C SER A 22 10.94 0.06 -6.80
N GLY A 23 10.17 -0.66 -7.61
CA GLY A 23 8.76 -0.95 -7.36
C GLY A 23 8.45 -2.41 -7.69
N GLY A 24 7.57 -3.02 -6.91
CA GLY A 24 7.19 -4.42 -7.07
C GLY A 24 7.35 -5.24 -5.78
N VAL A 25 6.99 -6.52 -5.81
CA VAL A 25 6.40 -7.23 -6.96
C VAL A 25 4.90 -7.00 -6.98
N GLY A 26 4.40 -6.47 -8.09
CA GLY A 26 2.98 -6.31 -8.39
C GLY A 26 2.49 -7.40 -9.33
N GLY A 27 1.24 -7.31 -9.79
CA GLY A 27 0.68 -8.25 -10.77
C GLY A 27 -0.56 -8.99 -10.28
N ASN A 28 -0.74 -10.20 -10.80
CA ASN A 28 -1.82 -11.12 -10.43
C ASN A 28 -1.33 -12.57 -10.53
N ARG A 29 -2.22 -13.56 -10.47
CA ARG A 29 -1.84 -14.99 -10.58
C ARG A 29 -1.17 -15.37 -11.90
N ARG A 30 -1.33 -14.58 -12.97
CA ARG A 30 -0.83 -14.85 -14.31
C ARG A 30 0.46 -14.12 -14.63
N MET A 31 0.70 -12.97 -14.01
CA MET A 31 1.85 -12.13 -14.32
C MET A 31 2.47 -11.49 -13.08
N MET A 32 3.79 -11.37 -13.10
CA MET A 32 4.59 -10.64 -12.12
C MET A 32 5.09 -9.35 -12.76
N ILE A 33 4.92 -8.22 -12.07
CA ILE A 33 5.25 -6.90 -12.63
C ILE A 33 6.16 -6.14 -11.68
N VAL A 34 7.22 -5.56 -12.22
CA VAL A 34 8.19 -4.76 -11.48
C VAL A 34 8.52 -3.47 -12.20
N GLY A 35 8.93 -2.47 -11.41
CA GLY A 35 9.28 -1.14 -11.87
C GLY A 35 10.70 -0.74 -11.50
N THR A 36 11.31 0.14 -12.30
CA THR A 36 12.68 0.62 -12.11
C THR A 36 12.73 2.13 -11.79
N PRO A 37 13.85 2.63 -11.22
CA PRO A 37 14.06 4.06 -11.01
C PRO A 37 14.12 4.87 -12.32
N LYS A 38 14.34 4.20 -13.46
CA LYS A 38 14.38 4.84 -14.76
C LYS A 38 13.02 4.86 -15.45
N GLY A 39 11.98 4.30 -14.83
CA GLY A 39 10.63 4.27 -15.39
C GLY A 39 10.34 3.05 -16.27
N ASP A 40 11.21 2.04 -16.30
CA ASP A 40 10.88 0.78 -16.95
C ASP A 40 9.83 0.04 -16.11
N VAL A 41 8.83 -0.53 -16.78
CA VAL A 41 7.86 -1.48 -16.23
C VAL A 41 8.03 -2.79 -16.99
N LEU A 42 8.36 -3.86 -16.27
CA LEU A 42 8.63 -5.17 -16.83
C LEU A 42 7.57 -6.16 -16.35
N ALA A 43 6.94 -6.87 -17.28
CA ALA A 43 5.97 -7.92 -16.98
C ALA A 43 6.49 -9.28 -17.39
N TYR A 44 6.36 -10.25 -16.49
CA TYR A 44 6.76 -11.63 -16.70
C TYR A 44 5.58 -12.56 -16.47
N ASP A 45 5.51 -13.65 -17.23
CA ASP A 45 4.52 -14.70 -17.01
C ASP A 45 4.87 -15.58 -15.80
N GLY A 46 4.00 -16.55 -15.49
CA GLY A 46 4.22 -17.48 -14.37
C GLY A 46 5.46 -18.38 -14.48
N THR A 47 6.08 -18.49 -15.66
CA THR A 47 7.34 -19.23 -15.90
C THR A 47 8.57 -18.33 -15.78
N GLY A 48 8.37 -17.01 -15.75
CA GLY A 48 9.43 -16.01 -15.71
C GLY A 48 9.86 -15.48 -17.08
N LYS A 49 9.15 -15.85 -18.16
CA LYS A 49 9.39 -15.29 -19.49
C LYS A 49 8.83 -13.87 -19.53
N GLU A 50 9.60 -12.94 -20.11
CA GLU A 50 9.12 -11.57 -20.34
C GLU A 50 7.95 -11.57 -21.33
N ILE A 51 6.85 -10.95 -20.92
CA ILE A 51 5.67 -10.73 -21.76
C ILE A 51 5.87 -9.43 -22.55
N TRP A 52 6.24 -8.36 -21.84
CA TRP A 52 6.50 -7.05 -22.41
C TRP A 52 7.34 -6.20 -21.46
N LYS A 53 7.89 -5.14 -22.03
CA LYS A 53 8.58 -4.06 -21.33
C LYS A 53 8.08 -2.72 -21.84
N SER A 54 7.73 -1.82 -20.92
CA SER A 54 7.26 -0.47 -21.24
C SER A 54 8.09 0.58 -20.53
N GLN A 55 8.30 1.72 -21.18
CA GLN A 55 9.04 2.85 -20.63
C GLN A 55 8.09 3.99 -20.27
N LEU A 56 8.12 4.43 -19.01
CA LEU A 56 7.39 5.58 -18.50
C LEU A 56 8.32 6.79 -18.29
N ASN A 57 7.75 7.93 -17.93
CA ASN A 57 8.47 9.22 -17.89
C ASN A 57 9.04 9.56 -16.50
N SER A 58 8.91 8.68 -15.51
CA SER A 58 9.34 8.89 -14.12
C SER A 58 9.53 7.53 -13.43
N ASP A 59 10.25 7.53 -12.31
CA ASP A 59 10.55 6.35 -11.50
C ASP A 59 9.28 5.61 -11.04
N VAL A 60 9.32 4.29 -11.05
CA VAL A 60 8.23 3.45 -10.54
C VAL A 60 8.64 2.93 -9.17
N LEU A 61 8.05 3.52 -8.13
CA LEU A 61 8.46 3.32 -6.73
C LEU A 61 7.57 2.35 -5.95
N SER A 62 6.42 1.98 -6.49
CA SER A 62 5.46 1.11 -5.83
C SER A 62 5.11 -0.09 -6.70
N ALA A 63 4.53 -1.13 -6.08
CA ALA A 63 4.13 -2.33 -6.80
C ALA A 63 2.98 -2.02 -7.78
N PRO A 64 3.13 -2.28 -9.09
CA PRO A 64 2.05 -2.13 -10.06
C PRO A 64 0.85 -3.01 -9.71
N GLN A 65 -0.36 -2.48 -9.85
CA GLN A 65 -1.59 -3.23 -9.58
C GLN A 65 -2.24 -3.67 -10.88
N VAL A 66 -3.01 -4.76 -10.85
CA VAL A 66 -3.74 -5.24 -12.02
C VAL A 66 -5.23 -5.27 -11.71
N GLU A 67 -6.01 -4.59 -12.52
CA GLU A 67 -7.47 -4.69 -12.50
C GLU A 67 -7.95 -5.05 -13.91
N GLN A 68 -8.59 -6.22 -14.01
CA GLN A 68 -9.00 -6.80 -15.29
C GLN A 68 -7.80 -6.87 -16.27
N ASP A 69 -7.90 -6.21 -17.42
CA ASP A 69 -6.88 -6.17 -18.48
C ASP A 69 -6.03 -4.89 -18.45
N ILE A 70 -6.02 -4.19 -17.30
CA ILE A 70 -5.26 -2.96 -17.10
C ILE A 70 -4.24 -3.13 -15.97
N VAL A 71 -2.99 -2.83 -16.26
CA VAL A 71 -1.93 -2.63 -15.27
C VAL A 71 -1.92 -1.16 -14.89
N ILE A 72 -2.16 -0.89 -13.62
CA ILE A 72 -2.10 0.44 -13.05
C ILE A 72 -0.73 0.66 -12.42
N VAL A 73 -0.04 1.68 -12.91
CA VAL A 73 1.30 2.06 -12.46
C VAL A 73 1.25 3.49 -11.92
N ARG A 74 1.81 3.70 -10.73
CA ARG A 74 2.05 5.02 -10.16
C ARG A 74 3.52 5.37 -10.28
N THR A 75 3.82 6.53 -10.84
CA THR A 75 5.19 7.06 -10.93
C THR A 75 5.48 8.07 -9.81
N GLY A 76 6.76 8.31 -9.54
CA GLY A 76 7.23 9.20 -8.47
C GLY A 76 6.85 10.67 -8.67
N ASP A 77 6.61 11.10 -9.91
CA ASP A 77 6.03 12.41 -10.25
C ASP A 77 4.50 12.48 -10.07
N GLY A 78 3.90 11.45 -9.45
CA GLY A 78 2.49 11.39 -9.09
C GLY A 78 1.54 11.05 -10.23
N ARG A 79 2.00 10.73 -11.44
CA ARG A 79 1.10 10.27 -12.52
C ARG A 79 0.62 8.85 -12.27
N LEU A 80 -0.61 8.57 -12.71
CA LEU A 80 -1.16 7.22 -12.79
C LEU A 80 -1.25 6.83 -14.27
N PHE A 81 -0.72 5.66 -14.61
CA PHE A 81 -0.78 5.10 -15.95
C PHE A 81 -1.63 3.84 -15.94
N GLY A 82 -2.50 3.71 -16.94
CA GLY A 82 -3.12 2.44 -17.29
C GLY A 82 -2.43 1.86 -18.50
N LEU A 83 -1.80 0.70 -18.34
CA LEU A 83 -1.17 -0.05 -19.41
C LEU A 83 -2.02 -1.27 -19.74
N ASP A 84 -2.09 -1.64 -21.00
CA ASP A 84 -2.68 -2.90 -21.42
C ASP A 84 -1.93 -4.08 -20.79
N ALA A 85 -2.63 -4.99 -20.11
CA ALA A 85 -1.97 -6.09 -19.42
C ALA A 85 -1.30 -7.11 -20.35
N ALA A 86 -1.77 -7.25 -21.59
CA ALA A 86 -1.23 -8.20 -22.55
C ALA A 86 -0.02 -7.63 -23.31
N THR A 87 0.01 -6.32 -23.57
CA THR A 87 1.00 -5.70 -24.47
C THR A 87 1.88 -4.64 -23.80
N GLY A 88 1.51 -4.16 -22.62
CA GLY A 88 2.20 -3.06 -21.94
C GLY A 88 1.94 -1.67 -22.55
N VAL A 89 1.14 -1.59 -23.61
CA VAL A 89 0.85 -0.31 -24.30
C VAL A 89 0.02 0.60 -23.39
N ARG A 90 0.42 1.87 -23.26
CA ARG A 90 -0.31 2.87 -22.49
C ARG A 90 -1.69 3.12 -23.10
N LYS A 91 -2.75 2.84 -22.33
CA LYS A 91 -4.14 3.18 -22.69
C LYS A 91 -4.53 4.56 -22.19
N TRP A 92 -4.10 4.94 -21.00
CA TRP A 92 -4.43 6.23 -20.41
C TRP A 92 -3.36 6.72 -19.44
N VAL A 93 -3.39 8.03 -19.17
CA VAL A 93 -2.63 8.66 -18.10
C VAL A 93 -3.54 9.64 -17.37
N TYR A 94 -3.55 9.55 -16.04
CA TYR A 94 -4.14 10.55 -15.17
C TYR A 94 -3.00 11.34 -14.53
N GLN A 95 -3.09 12.66 -14.64
CA GLN A 95 -2.10 13.59 -14.10
C GLN A 95 -2.80 14.76 -13.41
N ARG A 96 -2.16 15.29 -12.37
CA ARG A 96 -2.59 16.49 -11.68
C ARG A 96 -1.40 17.34 -11.28
N THR A 97 -1.64 18.62 -11.06
CA THR A 97 -0.62 19.52 -10.51
C THR A 97 -0.33 19.12 -9.07
N LEU A 98 0.94 18.84 -8.79
CA LEU A 98 1.42 18.57 -7.44
C LEU A 98 1.88 19.86 -6.75
N PRO A 99 1.82 19.93 -5.40
CA PRO A 99 2.45 21.01 -4.64
C PRO A 99 3.98 21.00 -4.80
N ALA A 100 4.63 22.11 -4.43
CA ALA A 100 6.08 22.30 -4.58
C ALA A 100 6.93 21.30 -3.78
N LEU A 101 6.45 20.90 -2.60
CA LEU A 101 7.04 19.83 -1.80
C LEU A 101 6.09 18.64 -1.73
N THR A 102 6.65 17.45 -1.91
CA THR A 102 5.93 16.17 -1.79
C THR A 102 6.78 15.20 -0.97
N VAL A 103 6.11 14.33 -0.21
CA VAL A 103 6.76 13.21 0.46
C VAL A 103 7.01 12.13 -0.58
N ARG A 104 8.29 11.79 -0.75
CA ARG A 104 8.65 10.63 -1.58
C ARG A 104 8.21 9.36 -0.85
N THR A 105 7.19 8.70 -1.39
CA THR A 105 6.62 7.49 -0.78
C THR A 105 6.56 6.33 -1.77
N HIS A 106 6.54 5.11 -1.25
CA HIS A 106 6.39 3.86 -2.01
C HIS A 106 4.92 3.42 -2.10
N VAL A 107 3.99 4.37 -1.99
CA VAL A 107 2.56 4.09 -1.91
C VAL A 107 2.03 3.64 -3.25
N THR A 108 1.32 2.52 -3.27
CA THR A 108 0.60 2.03 -4.45
C THR A 108 -0.82 2.59 -4.50
N VAL A 109 -1.62 2.08 -5.42
CA VAL A 109 -3.04 2.38 -5.58
C VAL A 109 -3.90 1.22 -5.10
N GLN A 110 -5.18 1.45 -4.90
CA GLN A 110 -6.16 0.41 -4.57
C GLN A 110 -7.22 0.32 -5.68
N PRO A 111 -7.07 -0.61 -6.64
CA PRO A 111 -8.13 -0.92 -7.58
C PRO A 111 -9.28 -1.65 -6.90
N TYR A 112 -10.51 -1.38 -7.33
CA TYR A 112 -11.72 -2.03 -6.86
C TYR A 112 -12.90 -1.77 -7.81
N ARG A 113 -13.44 -2.85 -8.39
CA ARG A 113 -14.67 -2.86 -9.22
C ARG A 113 -14.70 -1.77 -10.30
N GLY A 114 -13.59 -1.59 -11.00
CA GLY A 114 -13.47 -0.67 -12.12
C GLY A 114 -13.01 0.74 -11.72
N ALA A 115 -12.80 1.01 -10.42
CA ALA A 115 -12.25 2.26 -9.92
C ALA A 115 -10.87 2.04 -9.29
N VAL A 116 -9.98 3.01 -9.46
CA VAL A 116 -8.66 3.05 -8.83
C VAL A 116 -8.66 4.17 -7.81
N PHE A 117 -8.52 3.81 -6.54
CA PHE A 117 -8.35 4.77 -5.46
C PHE A 117 -6.86 5.08 -5.27
N ALA A 118 -6.52 6.36 -5.29
CA ALA A 118 -5.16 6.82 -5.16
C ALA A 118 -5.08 8.05 -4.25
N GLY A 119 -4.21 7.96 -3.24
CA GLY A 119 -3.84 9.08 -2.39
C GLY A 119 -2.78 9.94 -3.04
N PHE A 120 -2.95 11.25 -3.07
CA PHE A 120 -2.02 12.20 -3.67
C PHE A 120 -1.50 13.22 -2.65
N PRO A 121 -0.39 13.90 -2.97
CA PRO A 121 0.07 15.07 -2.26
C PRO A 121 -1.00 16.16 -2.12
N GLY A 122 -0.87 16.95 -1.05
CA GLY A 122 -1.86 17.97 -0.68
C GLY A 122 -3.19 17.41 -0.15
N GLY A 123 -3.16 16.18 0.38
CA GLY A 123 -4.26 15.61 1.16
C GLY A 123 -5.47 15.18 0.36
N ARG A 124 -5.28 14.81 -0.90
CA ARG A 124 -6.38 14.43 -1.81
C ARG A 124 -6.43 12.93 -1.99
N LEU A 125 -7.64 12.37 -1.87
CA LEU A 125 -7.96 11.02 -2.31
C LEU A 125 -8.77 11.12 -3.59
N VAL A 126 -8.35 10.41 -4.61
CA VAL A 126 -8.98 10.41 -5.94
C VAL A 126 -9.47 9.01 -6.25
N ALA A 127 -10.65 8.93 -6.87
CA ALA A 127 -11.08 7.76 -7.63
C ALA A 127 -11.03 8.06 -9.12
N VAL A 128 -10.28 7.26 -9.88
CA VAL A 128 -10.31 7.29 -11.34
C VAL A 128 -10.87 5.99 -11.90
N SER A 129 -11.47 6.04 -13.08
CA SER A 129 -11.86 4.85 -13.82
C SER A 129 -10.62 4.06 -14.23
N SER A 130 -10.58 2.77 -13.86
CA SER A 130 -9.52 1.84 -14.27
C SER A 130 -9.45 1.65 -15.79
N LEU A 131 -10.58 1.82 -16.50
CA LEU A 131 -10.68 1.56 -17.93
C LEU A 131 -10.07 2.68 -18.79
N ASN A 132 -10.24 3.93 -18.39
CA ASN A 132 -9.88 5.09 -19.20
C ASN A 132 -9.19 6.24 -18.44
N GLY A 133 -8.97 6.11 -17.13
CA GLY A 133 -8.30 7.11 -16.31
C GLY A 133 -9.13 8.36 -16.00
N ASN A 134 -10.41 8.40 -16.38
CA ASN A 134 -11.27 9.55 -16.09
C ASN A 134 -11.50 9.70 -14.58
N LEU A 135 -11.46 10.94 -14.09
CA LEU A 135 -11.83 11.26 -12.71
C LEU A 135 -13.29 10.88 -12.45
N ILE A 136 -13.53 10.09 -11.41
CA ILE A 136 -14.87 9.77 -10.92
C ILE A 136 -15.24 10.78 -9.83
N TRP A 137 -14.40 10.91 -8.80
CA TRP A 137 -14.55 11.88 -7.73
C TRP A 137 -13.20 12.18 -7.07
N GLU A 138 -13.15 13.29 -6.34
CA GLU A 138 -12.00 13.71 -5.55
C GLU A 138 -12.46 14.20 -4.17
N ALA A 139 -11.77 13.80 -3.11
CA ALA A 139 -12.09 14.14 -1.74
C ALA A 139 -10.86 14.64 -0.96
N THR A 140 -11.09 15.49 0.04
CA THR A 140 -10.03 15.97 0.96
C THR A 140 -9.92 15.03 2.15
N VAL A 141 -8.80 14.30 2.26
CA VAL A 141 -8.41 13.55 3.46
C VAL A 141 -7.91 14.52 4.53
N ALA A 142 -6.98 15.39 4.17
CA ALA A 142 -6.37 16.37 5.07
C ALA A 142 -6.16 17.71 4.36
N LEU A 143 -6.20 18.80 5.11
CA LEU A 143 -5.86 20.12 4.61
C LEU A 143 -4.41 20.42 5.00
N PRO A 144 -3.56 20.90 4.07
CA PRO A 144 -2.29 21.54 4.40
C PRO A 144 -2.49 22.62 5.47
N LYS A 145 -1.68 22.57 6.55
CA LYS A 145 -1.69 23.58 7.62
C LYS A 145 -0.28 24.13 7.82
N GLY A 146 -0.15 25.32 8.40
CA GLY A 146 1.15 25.96 8.65
C GLY A 146 1.53 27.02 7.64
N THR A 147 2.61 27.74 7.96
CA THR A 147 3.06 28.93 7.21
C THR A 147 4.23 28.62 6.29
N THR A 148 4.95 27.52 6.54
CA THR A 148 6.07 27.08 5.70
C THR A 148 5.68 25.92 4.79
N GLU A 149 6.38 25.75 3.67
CA GLU A 149 6.14 24.63 2.75
C GLU A 149 6.35 23.25 3.42
N LEU A 150 7.24 23.16 4.42
CA LEU A 150 7.47 21.94 5.20
C LEU A 150 6.29 21.60 6.12
N GLU A 151 5.70 22.61 6.77
CA GLU A 151 4.54 22.41 7.64
C GLU A 151 3.29 22.04 6.84
N ARG A 152 3.19 22.54 5.60
CA ARG A 152 2.04 22.33 4.72
C ARG A 152 1.98 20.95 4.06
N VAL A 153 2.91 20.04 4.39
CA VAL A 153 2.91 18.69 3.83
C VAL A 153 1.76 17.88 4.43
N ALA A 154 0.74 17.59 3.62
CA ALA A 154 -0.44 16.83 4.01
C ALA A 154 -0.66 15.63 3.08
N ASP A 155 0.41 14.94 2.70
CA ASP A 155 0.35 13.94 1.64
C ASP A 155 -0.39 12.69 2.08
N VAL A 156 -1.25 12.14 1.23
CA VAL A 156 -1.86 10.82 1.49
C VAL A 156 -0.80 9.76 1.25
N THR A 157 -0.21 9.28 2.33
CA THR A 157 0.94 8.37 2.36
C THR A 157 0.56 6.92 2.68
N SER A 158 -0.73 6.62 2.80
CA SER A 158 -1.24 5.24 2.90
C SER A 158 -1.74 4.74 1.56
N VAL A 159 -1.58 3.43 1.30
CA VAL A 159 -2.43 2.75 0.31
C VAL A 159 -3.87 2.83 0.81
N PRO A 160 -4.84 3.33 -0.01
CA PRO A 160 -6.23 3.34 0.40
C PRO A 160 -6.74 1.92 0.64
N VAL A 161 -7.62 1.73 1.63
CA VAL A 161 -8.24 0.42 1.91
C VAL A 161 -9.74 0.51 1.75
N THR A 162 -10.36 -0.52 1.19
CA THR A 162 -11.79 -0.51 0.87
C THR A 162 -12.46 -1.83 1.23
N ASP A 163 -13.70 -1.75 1.72
CA ASP A 163 -14.60 -2.88 1.89
C ASP A 163 -15.65 -2.97 0.77
N GLY A 164 -15.57 -2.05 -0.20
CA GLY A 164 -16.50 -1.93 -1.31
C GLY A 164 -17.72 -1.04 -1.07
N ARG A 165 -17.93 -0.57 0.15
CA ARG A 165 -18.92 0.47 0.48
C ARG A 165 -18.22 1.79 0.81
N GLN A 166 -17.09 1.71 1.50
CA GLN A 166 -16.25 2.84 1.85
C GLN A 166 -14.78 2.58 1.54
N VAL A 167 -14.07 3.66 1.21
CA VAL A 167 -12.62 3.69 1.06
C VAL A 167 -12.05 4.62 2.11
N CYS A 168 -11.00 4.18 2.80
CA CYS A 168 -10.30 4.96 3.80
C CYS A 168 -8.87 5.22 3.38
N ALA A 169 -8.36 6.39 3.78
CA ALA A 169 -6.99 6.80 3.55
C ALA A 169 -6.47 7.64 4.71
N ALA A 170 -5.16 7.61 4.91
CA ALA A 170 -4.46 8.41 5.90
C ALA A 170 -3.46 9.35 5.22
N ALA A 171 -3.39 10.55 5.77
CA ALA A 171 -2.42 11.55 5.37
C ALA A 171 -1.36 11.79 6.45
N TYR A 172 -0.14 12.06 5.98
CA TYR A 172 0.97 12.57 6.78
C TYR A 172 0.54 13.85 7.49
N GLN A 173 0.79 13.94 8.81
CA GLN A 173 0.47 15.11 9.66
C GLN A 173 -0.99 15.59 9.64
N GLY A 174 -1.93 14.74 9.20
CA GLY A 174 -3.26 15.22 8.83
C GLY A 174 -4.39 14.51 9.54
N ARG A 175 -4.70 13.31 9.07
CA ARG A 175 -6.01 12.70 9.31
C ARG A 175 -6.05 11.27 8.81
N VAL A 176 -6.89 10.46 9.44
CA VAL A 176 -7.49 9.28 8.83
C VAL A 176 -8.92 9.64 8.46
N ALA A 177 -9.33 9.37 7.22
CA ALA A 177 -10.68 9.66 6.77
C ALA A 177 -11.23 8.53 5.89
N CYS A 178 -12.54 8.32 5.97
CA CYS A 178 -13.28 7.33 5.19
C CYS A 178 -14.39 8.00 4.37
N PHE A 179 -14.54 7.53 3.15
CA PHE A 179 -15.42 8.10 2.15
C PHE A 179 -16.26 7.01 1.48
N GLY A 180 -17.46 7.33 1.02
CA GLY A 180 -18.23 6.41 0.18
C GLY A 180 -17.49 6.12 -1.13
N THR A 181 -17.45 4.85 -1.55
CA THR A 181 -16.67 4.45 -2.74
C THR A 181 -17.21 5.04 -4.05
N THR A 182 -18.51 5.34 -4.11
CA THR A 182 -19.19 5.73 -5.35
C THR A 182 -19.15 7.23 -5.61
N LYS A 183 -19.36 8.08 -4.59
CA LYS A 183 -19.41 9.54 -4.75
C LYS A 183 -18.32 10.28 -3.99
N GLY A 184 -17.52 9.59 -3.18
CA GLY A 184 -16.46 10.23 -2.38
C GLY A 184 -16.98 11.09 -1.24
N GLU A 185 -18.22 10.88 -0.81
CA GLU A 185 -18.80 11.59 0.33
C GLU A 185 -18.10 11.21 1.63
N LEU A 186 -17.80 12.19 2.48
CA LEU A 186 -17.17 11.94 3.77
C LEU A 186 -18.13 11.18 4.70
N ILE A 187 -17.68 10.04 5.22
CA ILE A 187 -18.42 9.25 6.23
C ILE A 187 -17.95 9.67 7.62
N TRP A 188 -16.65 9.61 7.87
CA TRP A 188 -16.03 10.07 9.10
C TRP A 188 -14.57 10.42 8.89
N ALA A 189 -14.01 11.19 9.82
CA ALA A 189 -12.58 11.42 9.87
C ALA A 189 -12.10 11.71 11.30
N ARG A 190 -10.83 11.40 11.56
CA ARG A 190 -10.15 11.56 12.84
C ARG A 190 -8.79 12.18 12.66
N ASP A 191 -8.45 13.12 13.54
CA ASP A 191 -7.12 13.68 13.61
C ASP A 191 -6.19 12.60 14.18
N PHE A 192 -5.45 11.98 13.28
CA PHE A 192 -4.51 10.91 13.55
C PHE A 192 -3.45 10.97 12.46
N SER A 193 -2.22 11.26 12.85
CA SER A 193 -1.10 11.31 11.93
C SER A 193 -0.64 9.88 11.67
N SER A 194 -0.54 9.48 10.41
CA SER A 194 -0.07 8.15 10.05
C SER A 194 0.82 8.24 8.83
N VAL A 195 1.88 7.46 8.87
CA VAL A 195 2.93 7.42 7.84
C VAL A 195 3.15 6.02 7.28
N SER A 196 2.76 4.99 8.04
CA SER A 196 3.04 3.60 7.71
C SER A 196 1.90 2.92 6.93
N GLY A 197 0.66 3.41 7.04
CA GLY A 197 -0.52 2.92 6.31
C GLY A 197 -1.59 2.29 7.21
N MET A 198 -2.47 1.46 6.61
CA MET A 198 -3.65 0.93 7.30
C MET A 198 -4.11 -0.43 6.76
N ALA A 199 -4.96 -1.09 7.54
CA ALA A 199 -5.75 -2.26 7.15
C ALA A 199 -7.20 -2.07 7.58
N MET A 200 -8.13 -2.73 6.89
CA MET A 200 -9.56 -2.64 7.19
C MET A 200 -10.20 -4.03 7.14
N ASP A 201 -11.06 -4.30 8.11
CA ASP A 201 -11.92 -5.48 8.14
C ASP A 201 -13.42 -5.11 8.12
N ALA A 202 -14.30 -6.07 8.47
CA ALA A 202 -15.75 -5.88 8.52
C ALA A 202 -16.28 -4.93 9.63
N ARG A 203 -15.47 -4.61 10.63
CA ARG A 203 -15.82 -3.81 11.81
C ARG A 203 -14.89 -2.62 12.03
N ASN A 204 -13.60 -2.77 11.71
CA ASN A 204 -12.56 -1.85 12.16
C ASN A 204 -11.63 -1.40 11.03
N VAL A 205 -11.03 -0.22 11.22
CA VAL A 205 -9.86 0.28 10.48
C VAL A 205 -8.68 0.34 11.46
N TYR A 206 -7.60 -0.36 11.15
CA TYR A 206 -6.37 -0.37 11.94
C TYR A 206 -5.34 0.55 11.29
N VAL A 207 -4.75 1.43 12.07
CA VAL A 207 -3.81 2.44 11.58
C VAL A 207 -2.59 2.49 12.50
N SER A 208 -1.41 2.52 11.90
CA SER A 208 -0.12 2.72 12.58
C SER A 208 0.36 4.16 12.41
N ASP A 209 0.72 4.85 13.48
CA ASP A 209 1.24 6.24 13.46
C ASP A 209 2.77 6.33 13.31
N GLU A 210 3.29 7.55 13.17
CA GLU A 210 4.75 7.80 13.10
C GLU A 210 5.52 7.44 14.38
N LYS A 211 4.83 7.33 15.51
CA LYS A 211 5.42 6.94 16.80
C LYS A 211 5.35 5.43 17.01
N SER A 212 4.83 4.68 16.04
CA SER A 212 4.59 3.24 16.11
C SER A 212 3.51 2.82 17.11
N ALA A 213 2.57 3.71 17.44
CA ALA A 213 1.32 3.30 18.04
C ALA A 213 0.37 2.76 16.96
N ILE A 214 -0.43 1.77 17.34
CA ILE A 214 -1.44 1.16 16.50
C ILE A 214 -2.79 1.40 17.14
N VAL A 215 -3.73 1.92 16.37
CA VAL A 215 -5.09 2.25 16.83
C VAL A 215 -6.10 1.52 15.96
N ALA A 216 -7.10 0.93 16.61
CA ALA A 216 -8.30 0.46 15.93
C ALA A 216 -9.40 1.52 16.03
N PHE A 217 -9.94 1.91 14.89
CA PHE A 217 -11.12 2.74 14.79
C PHE A 217 -12.32 1.89 14.37
N ASP A 218 -13.48 2.17 14.95
CA ASP A 218 -14.76 1.68 14.44
C ASP A 218 -14.94 2.14 12.98
N ARG A 219 -15.22 1.20 12.09
CA ARG A 219 -15.29 1.48 10.66
C ARG A 219 -16.48 2.34 10.28
N ALA A 220 -17.56 2.31 11.04
CA ALA A 220 -18.78 3.04 10.71
C ALA A 220 -18.71 4.52 11.11
N ASN A 221 -18.07 4.84 12.23
CA ASN A 221 -18.09 6.21 12.78
C ASN A 221 -16.71 6.76 13.19
N GLY A 222 -15.65 5.96 13.10
CA GLY A 222 -14.28 6.35 13.44
C GLY A 222 -14.00 6.44 14.94
N ALA A 223 -14.85 5.94 15.84
CA ALA A 223 -14.57 5.92 17.27
C ALA A 223 -13.31 5.08 17.57
N SER A 224 -12.42 5.58 18.42
CA SER A 224 -11.24 4.82 18.86
C SER A 224 -11.69 3.68 19.77
N LEU A 225 -11.39 2.44 19.38
CA LEU A 225 -11.77 1.23 20.12
C LEU A 225 -10.68 0.82 21.10
N TRP A 226 -9.43 0.79 20.64
CA TRP A 226 -8.26 0.51 21.45
C TRP A 226 -7.00 1.13 20.84
N LYS A 227 -5.96 1.26 21.66
CA LYS A 227 -4.63 1.74 21.27
C LYS A 227 -3.55 0.85 21.86
N GLN A 228 -2.56 0.51 21.05
CA GLN A 228 -1.33 -0.19 21.43
C GLN A 228 -0.13 0.70 21.13
N ASP A 229 0.58 1.19 22.15
CA ASP A 229 1.71 2.13 22.03
C ASP A 229 3.03 1.62 22.59
N LYS A 230 3.09 0.37 23.05
CA LYS A 230 4.33 -0.24 23.59
C LYS A 230 5.38 -0.55 22.52
N LEU A 231 5.08 -0.34 21.23
CA LEU A 231 6.05 -0.40 20.13
C LEU A 231 6.67 0.97 19.83
N TYR A 232 6.63 1.93 20.75
CA TYR A 232 7.18 3.26 20.55
C TYR A 232 8.62 3.23 19.98
N GLY A 233 8.83 3.97 18.88
CA GLY A 233 10.14 4.09 18.24
C GLY A 233 10.62 2.83 17.49
N ARG A 234 9.75 1.83 17.28
CA ARG A 234 10.08 0.61 16.52
C ARG A 234 10.00 0.78 15.00
N ASN A 235 9.44 1.90 14.52
CA ASN A 235 9.09 2.16 13.13
C ASN A 235 8.32 1.00 12.51
N VAL A 236 7.14 0.71 13.07
CA VAL A 236 6.30 -0.39 12.61
C VAL A 236 5.73 -0.14 11.21
N THR A 237 5.57 -1.21 10.45
CA THR A 237 4.91 -1.19 9.15
C THR A 237 3.41 -0.90 9.28
N ALA A 238 2.74 -0.68 8.14
CA ALA A 238 1.29 -0.81 8.08
C ALA A 238 0.84 -2.17 8.66
N PRO A 239 -0.31 -2.22 9.35
CA PRO A 239 -0.88 -3.47 9.82
C PRO A 239 -1.40 -4.32 8.65
N ALA A 240 -1.32 -5.64 8.79
CA ALA A 240 -1.90 -6.60 7.86
C ALA A 240 -2.89 -7.49 8.60
N LEU A 241 -4.03 -7.83 7.99
CA LEU A 241 -5.01 -8.72 8.62
C LEU A 241 -4.50 -10.17 8.62
N ALA A 242 -4.50 -10.79 9.81
CA ALA A 242 -4.02 -12.14 10.04
C ALA A 242 -5.03 -12.93 10.91
N GLY A 243 -6.14 -13.35 10.30
CA GLY A 243 -7.22 -14.00 11.04
C GLY A 243 -7.81 -13.09 12.13
N ARG A 244 -7.75 -13.52 13.39
CA ARG A 244 -8.18 -12.72 14.57
C ARG A 244 -7.15 -11.68 15.02
N TYR A 245 -6.02 -11.60 14.34
CA TYR A 245 -4.90 -10.73 14.70
C TYR A 245 -4.62 -9.74 13.57
N ILE A 246 -3.82 -8.72 13.90
CA ILE A 246 -3.06 -7.95 12.91
C ILE A 246 -1.58 -8.28 13.06
N ALA A 247 -0.87 -8.27 11.94
CA ALA A 247 0.58 -8.40 11.89
C ALA A 247 1.23 -7.07 11.52
N VAL A 248 2.31 -6.71 12.21
CA VAL A 248 3.20 -5.59 11.85
C VAL A 248 4.65 -6.05 11.89
N GLY A 249 5.45 -5.61 10.93
CA GLY A 249 6.92 -5.72 10.96
C GLY A 249 7.55 -4.49 11.61
N ASP A 250 8.84 -4.53 11.92
CA ASP A 250 9.55 -3.37 12.47
C ASP A 250 11.03 -3.24 12.09
N LEU A 251 11.67 -2.16 12.58
CA LEU A 251 13.05 -1.79 12.28
C LEU A 251 14.09 -2.84 12.70
N GLN A 252 13.78 -3.71 13.65
CA GLN A 252 14.69 -4.75 14.12
C GLN A 252 14.36 -6.12 13.52
N GLY A 253 13.46 -6.18 12.53
CA GLY A 253 13.11 -7.42 11.86
C GLY A 253 12.20 -8.33 12.67
N TYR A 254 11.47 -7.81 13.65
CA TYR A 254 10.45 -8.59 14.34
C TYR A 254 9.09 -8.45 13.67
N VAL A 255 8.32 -9.53 13.71
CA VAL A 255 6.90 -9.54 13.38
C VAL A 255 6.11 -9.65 14.67
N HIS A 256 5.21 -8.69 14.91
CA HIS A 256 4.32 -8.68 16.06
C HIS A 256 2.91 -9.02 15.63
N PHE A 257 2.27 -9.90 16.40
CA PHE A 257 0.86 -10.22 16.26
C PHE A 257 0.09 -9.60 17.42
N ILE A 258 -0.93 -8.82 17.07
CA ILE A 258 -1.74 -8.05 18.01
C ILE A 258 -3.19 -8.47 17.82
N SER A 259 -3.88 -8.72 18.93
CA SER A 259 -5.32 -9.03 18.96
C SER A 259 -6.14 -7.90 18.32
N ARG A 260 -7.05 -8.26 17.40
CA ARG A 260 -7.97 -7.30 16.79
C ARG A 260 -9.05 -6.81 17.75
N ASP A 261 -9.31 -7.56 18.82
CA ASP A 261 -10.42 -7.27 19.73
C ASP A 261 -10.04 -6.23 20.79
N ASP A 262 -8.80 -6.24 21.29
CA ASP A 262 -8.37 -5.40 22.42
C ASP A 262 -6.97 -4.78 22.28
N GLY A 263 -6.25 -5.07 21.19
CA GLY A 263 -4.90 -4.52 20.97
C GLY A 263 -3.80 -5.17 21.81
N SER A 264 -4.06 -6.29 22.49
CA SER A 264 -3.05 -7.01 23.27
C SER A 264 -2.05 -7.74 22.37
N PHE A 265 -0.78 -7.85 22.80
CA PHE A 265 0.21 -8.67 22.08
C PHE A 265 -0.06 -10.15 22.29
N VAL A 266 -0.02 -10.90 21.20
CA VAL A 266 -0.28 -12.34 21.20
C VAL A 266 0.99 -13.11 20.89
N ALA A 267 1.78 -12.64 19.94
CA ALA A 267 3.04 -13.27 19.58
C ALA A 267 4.05 -12.25 19.04
N ARG A 268 5.34 -12.60 19.13
CA ARG A 268 6.44 -11.87 18.54
C ARG A 268 7.47 -12.86 18.00
N LEU A 269 7.82 -12.74 16.72
CA LEU A 269 8.73 -13.66 16.04
C LEU A 269 9.90 -12.90 15.40
N PRO A 270 11.15 -13.36 15.57
CA PRO A 270 12.30 -12.79 14.88
C PRO A 270 12.40 -13.29 13.43
N THR A 271 13.03 -12.48 12.57
CA THR A 271 13.48 -12.87 11.22
C THR A 271 15.02 -12.92 11.16
N ASP A 272 15.67 -12.27 10.19
CA ASP A 272 17.14 -12.13 10.09
C ASP A 272 17.71 -10.90 10.82
N GLY A 273 16.86 -10.19 11.58
CA GLY A 273 17.24 -9.00 12.34
C GLY A 273 17.41 -7.73 11.50
N SER A 274 17.20 -7.77 10.18
CA SER A 274 17.15 -6.57 9.35
C SER A 274 15.73 -6.00 9.27
N PRO A 275 15.59 -4.68 9.04
CA PRO A 275 14.28 -4.01 9.07
C PRO A 275 13.25 -4.67 8.15
N ILE A 276 11.99 -4.69 8.58
CA ILE A 276 10.83 -4.95 7.73
C ILE A 276 10.15 -3.60 7.50
N VAL A 277 10.10 -3.18 6.24
CA VAL A 277 9.60 -1.84 5.85
C VAL A 277 8.29 -1.95 5.06
N ALA A 278 8.14 -3.02 4.27
CA ALA A 278 6.90 -3.28 3.54
C ALA A 278 5.81 -3.81 4.47
N GLN A 279 4.57 -3.42 4.20
CA GLN A 279 3.40 -4.01 4.86
C GLN A 279 3.42 -5.54 4.70
N PRO A 280 3.25 -6.31 5.79
CA PRO A 280 3.09 -7.75 5.69
C PRO A 280 1.92 -8.10 4.77
N VAL A 281 2.05 -9.16 4.00
CA VAL A 281 1.03 -9.55 3.01
C VAL A 281 0.36 -10.83 3.48
N LYS A 282 -0.97 -10.82 3.57
CA LYS A 282 -1.72 -12.05 3.79
C LYS A 282 -1.62 -12.94 2.55
N PHE A 283 -1.26 -14.19 2.76
CA PHE A 283 -1.23 -15.22 1.74
C PHE A 283 -1.82 -16.51 2.32
N ASP A 284 -2.99 -16.92 1.82
CA ASP A 284 -3.80 -17.98 2.42
C ASP A 284 -4.01 -17.74 3.93
N ASP A 285 -3.62 -18.69 4.79
CA ASP A 285 -3.67 -18.57 6.24
C ASP A 285 -2.37 -18.03 6.85
N ASN A 286 -1.39 -17.68 6.01
CA ASN A 286 -0.09 -17.17 6.41
C ASN A 286 0.02 -15.66 6.26
N ILE A 287 0.98 -15.09 6.99
CA ILE A 287 1.50 -13.74 6.77
C ILE A 287 2.90 -13.85 6.19
N VAL A 288 3.13 -13.17 5.07
CA VAL A 288 4.43 -13.08 4.43
C VAL A 288 5.06 -11.73 4.74
N VAL A 289 6.32 -11.75 5.18
CA VAL A 289 7.14 -10.55 5.36
C VAL A 289 8.41 -10.65 4.54
N GLN A 290 8.90 -9.48 4.09
CA GLN A 290 10.19 -9.35 3.45
C GLN A 290 11.06 -8.37 4.24
N THR A 291 12.28 -8.80 4.55
CA THR A 291 13.28 -7.97 5.23
C THR A 291 14.10 -7.17 4.21
N VAL A 292 14.75 -6.10 4.65
CA VAL A 292 15.60 -5.26 3.78
C VAL A 292 16.80 -6.03 3.21
N LYS A 293 17.30 -7.08 3.90
CA LYS A 293 18.32 -7.99 3.35
C LYS A 293 17.77 -8.96 2.29
N GLY A 294 16.46 -8.96 2.06
CA GLY A 294 15.80 -9.78 1.05
C GLY A 294 15.31 -11.14 1.55
N GLY A 295 15.40 -11.41 2.86
CA GLY A 295 14.80 -12.61 3.46
C GLY A 295 13.28 -12.56 3.34
N VAL A 296 12.67 -13.67 2.93
CA VAL A 296 11.21 -13.83 2.80
C VAL A 296 10.76 -14.90 3.78
N TYR A 297 9.82 -14.56 4.65
CA TYR A 297 9.34 -15.43 5.73
C TYR A 297 7.83 -15.56 5.61
N ALA A 298 7.32 -16.79 5.61
CA ALA A 298 5.91 -17.09 5.73
C ALA A 298 5.63 -17.58 7.16
N ILE A 299 4.69 -16.94 7.84
CA ILE A 299 4.36 -17.20 9.23
C ILE A 299 2.91 -17.66 9.29
N SER A 300 2.69 -18.90 9.72
CA SER A 300 1.36 -19.45 10.00
C SER A 300 0.93 -19.10 11.42
N ILE A 301 -0.33 -18.73 11.58
CA ILE A 301 -0.96 -18.64 12.90
C ILE A 301 -1.84 -19.87 13.06
N GLN A 302 -1.47 -20.75 13.98
CA GLN A 302 -2.27 -21.91 14.37
C GLN A 302 -3.21 -21.56 15.52
#